data_AF-A0A5Q0QCE8-F1
#
_entry.id   AF-A0A5Q0QCE8-F1
#
_cell.length_a   1.000
_cell.length_b   1.000
_cell.length_c   1.000
_cell.angle_alpha   90.00
_cell.angle_beta   90.00
_cell.angle_gamma   90.00
#
_symmetry.space_group_name_H-M   'P 1'
#
loop_
_entity.id
_entity.type
_entity.pdbx_description
1 polymer ?
#
loop_
_entity_poly.entity_id
_entity_poly.type
_entity_poly.pdbx_seq_one_letter_code
_entity_poly.pdbx_strand_id
1 'polypeptide(L)'
;MLQKLLLISIACLLYCSSTAQSWTALKKEQQPIMTFTVNDTLSFPVFVVENPADKALYYGTQLQTNVCNDQICLPIEVNLFWDLLGNYHHFSKEESFHFTKFDHKYFDEKDYERLQSILIDSLSPLRDYDVEDLLDKQEKKYSLEIDAVTKPTSALFSNVTVPGALYTVYTLWHIVNGPIKQELNAYANKQYVDRKWASYFANSDVSAYQEYFLKHLDPKEEVLHQDAIINLLFAKDDFTPHYAIDVLENRVLKTPALYNPILKRFDSMKPHVISEIINSISAPNTETKTILKAFQNGPKASPKQKELIEKILNYEKQ
;
A
#
# COMPACT_ATOMS: atom_id res chain seq x y z
N MET A 1 2.22 53.12 9.32
CA MET A 1 3.20 52.65 8.32
C MET A 1 3.65 51.26 8.73
N LEU A 2 3.23 50.27 7.94
CA LEU A 2 3.53 48.83 7.93
C LEU A 2 4.01 48.11 9.21
N GLN A 3 3.08 47.38 9.82
CA GLN A 3 3.32 46.11 10.49
C GLN A 3 3.73 45.06 9.44
N LYS A 4 4.94 44.52 9.51
CA LYS A 4 5.34 43.30 8.77
C LYS A 4 5.03 42.09 9.64
N LEU A 5 3.88 41.47 9.40
CA LEU A 5 3.57 40.13 9.91
C LEU A 5 4.33 39.13 9.03
N LEU A 6 5.34 38.48 9.61
CA LEU A 6 6.06 37.37 8.98
C LEU A 6 5.16 36.12 9.06
N LEU A 7 4.43 35.83 7.98
CA LEU A 7 3.73 34.55 7.80
C LEU A 7 4.79 33.47 7.55
N ILE A 8 5.21 32.80 8.63
CA ILE A 8 5.95 31.55 8.52
C ILE A 8 4.94 30.50 8.05
N SER A 9 4.98 30.22 6.75
CA SER A 9 4.33 29.08 6.12
C SER A 9 4.91 27.81 6.74
N ILE A 10 4.15 27.16 7.64
CA ILE A 10 4.42 25.80 8.07
C ILE A 10 4.03 24.91 6.89
N ALA A 11 4.96 24.76 5.94
CA ALA A 11 4.94 23.66 5.00
C ALA A 11 5.16 22.39 5.82
N CYS A 12 4.07 21.67 6.10
CA CYS A 12 4.07 20.36 6.72
C CYS A 12 4.68 19.38 5.71
N LEU A 13 6.01 19.37 5.64
CA LEU A 13 6.78 18.30 5.04
C LEU A 13 6.58 17.07 5.94
N LEU A 14 5.68 16.18 5.52
CA LEU A 14 5.67 14.77 5.94
C LEU A 14 6.95 14.11 5.43
N TYR A 15 8.09 14.47 6.03
CA TYR A 15 9.18 13.52 6.15
C TYR A 15 8.68 12.52 7.17
N CYS A 16 8.22 11.36 6.68
CA CYS A 16 8.15 10.16 7.48
C CYS A 16 9.60 9.87 7.87
N SER A 17 10.06 10.46 8.97
CA SER A 17 11.30 10.07 9.60
C SER A 17 11.15 8.58 9.86
N SER A 18 11.94 7.78 9.17
CA SER A 18 12.18 6.38 9.46
C SER A 18 12.81 6.29 10.86
N THR A 19 12.04 6.57 11.92
CA THR A 19 12.44 6.10 13.24
C THR A 19 12.48 4.60 13.13
N ALA A 20 13.69 4.04 13.12
CA ALA A 20 13.94 2.63 12.97
C ALA A 20 12.99 1.88 13.88
N GLN A 21 11.98 1.23 13.28
CA GLN A 21 10.98 0.51 14.04
C GLN A 21 11.65 -0.74 14.59
N SER A 22 12.02 -0.72 15.87
CA SER A 22 12.60 -1.91 16.53
C SER A 22 11.56 -3.03 16.58
N TRP A 23 12.00 -4.26 16.28
CA TRP A 23 11.17 -5.46 16.36
C TRP A 23 10.57 -5.65 17.75
N THR A 24 11.29 -5.24 18.79
CA THR A 24 10.87 -5.37 20.18
C THR A 24 9.81 -4.34 20.59
N ALA A 25 9.72 -3.21 19.88
CA ALA A 25 8.74 -2.16 20.14
C ALA A 25 7.35 -2.50 19.56
N LEU A 26 7.25 -3.47 18.66
CA LEU A 26 6.00 -3.91 18.05
C LEU A 26 5.15 -4.75 19.00
N LYS A 27 3.84 -4.55 18.94
CA LYS A 27 2.88 -5.47 19.58
C LYS A 27 2.65 -6.64 18.62
N LYS A 28 3.05 -7.84 19.03
CA LYS A 28 3.04 -9.06 18.21
C LYS A 28 2.00 -10.03 18.74
N GLU A 29 1.34 -10.75 17.85
CA GLU A 29 0.56 -11.92 18.27
C GLU A 29 1.46 -12.97 18.92
N GLN A 30 0.92 -13.71 19.91
CA GLN A 30 1.72 -14.67 20.68
C GLN A 30 2.18 -15.86 19.83
N GLN A 31 1.40 -16.24 18.83
CA GLN A 31 1.69 -17.35 17.93
C GLN A 31 1.90 -16.81 16.51
N PRO A 32 2.84 -17.39 15.75
CA PRO A 32 2.97 -17.04 14.34
C PRO A 32 1.74 -17.51 13.56
N ILE A 33 1.38 -16.76 12.53
CA ILE A 33 0.30 -17.15 11.61
C ILE A 33 0.73 -18.30 10.68
N MET A 34 2.04 -18.39 10.43
CA MET A 34 2.69 -19.46 9.68
C MET A 34 4.20 -19.47 9.94
N THR A 35 4.85 -20.59 9.60
CA THR A 35 6.30 -20.62 9.39
C THR A 35 6.53 -20.74 7.88
N PHE A 36 7.25 -19.79 7.30
CA PHE A 36 7.59 -19.82 5.88
C PHE A 36 8.99 -20.40 5.69
N THR A 37 9.20 -21.16 4.62
CA THR A 37 10.51 -21.75 4.30
C THR A 37 10.90 -21.40 2.87
N VAL A 38 12.10 -20.85 2.71
CA VAL A 38 12.70 -20.52 1.42
C VAL A 38 13.68 -21.64 1.06
N ASN A 39 13.50 -22.24 -0.12
CA ASN A 39 14.39 -23.27 -0.69
C ASN A 39 14.78 -24.38 0.31
N ASP A 40 13.82 -24.85 1.13
CA ASP A 40 13.97 -25.91 2.14
C ASP A 40 15.10 -25.71 3.17
N THR A 41 15.66 -24.51 3.27
CA THR A 41 16.88 -24.24 4.05
C THR A 41 16.74 -23.09 5.05
N LEU A 42 15.96 -22.07 4.69
CA LEU A 42 15.74 -20.90 5.56
C LEU A 42 14.28 -20.83 5.99
N SER A 43 14.00 -21.21 7.23
CA SER A 43 12.68 -21.14 7.84
C SER A 43 12.57 -20.00 8.83
N PHE A 44 11.48 -19.24 8.79
CA PHE A 44 11.22 -18.17 9.74
C PHE A 44 9.72 -18.04 10.07
N PRO A 45 9.38 -17.71 11.32
CA PRO A 45 8.00 -17.46 11.72
C PRO A 45 7.52 -16.11 11.21
N VAL A 46 6.26 -16.04 10.78
CA VAL A 46 5.59 -14.79 10.40
C VAL A 46 4.47 -14.51 11.39
N PHE A 47 4.41 -13.28 11.88
CA PHE A 47 3.42 -12.82 12.86
C PHE A 47 2.53 -11.74 12.25
N VAL A 48 1.33 -11.58 12.78
CA VAL A 48 0.63 -10.29 12.68
C VAL A 48 1.20 -9.37 13.76
N VAL A 49 1.59 -8.17 13.35
CA VAL A 49 2.21 -7.16 14.21
C VAL A 49 1.45 -5.85 14.08
N GLU A 50 1.31 -5.14 15.19
CA GLU A 50 0.70 -3.81 15.28
C GLU A 50 1.78 -2.80 15.66
N ASN A 51 1.90 -1.74 14.85
CA ASN A 51 2.68 -0.57 15.21
C ASN A 51 1.93 0.23 16.28
N PRO A 52 2.45 0.38 17.51
CA PRO A 52 1.72 1.06 18.58
C PRO A 52 1.48 2.56 18.32
N ALA A 53 2.31 3.19 17.47
CA ALA A 53 2.27 4.62 17.21
C ALA A 53 1.04 5.05 16.37
N ASP A 54 0.70 4.27 15.35
CA ASP A 54 -0.34 4.59 14.36
C ASP A 54 -1.41 3.50 14.24
N LYS A 55 -1.26 2.38 14.97
CA LYS A 55 -2.14 1.20 14.92
C LYS A 55 -2.14 0.47 13.58
N ALA A 56 -1.16 0.73 12.71
CA ALA A 56 -1.00 -0.01 11.48
C ALA A 56 -0.68 -1.48 11.75
N LEU A 57 -1.36 -2.36 11.02
CA LEU A 57 -1.17 -3.81 11.06
C LEU A 57 -0.34 -4.26 9.86
N TYR A 58 0.61 -5.14 10.13
CA TYR A 58 1.47 -5.78 9.15
C TYR A 58 1.56 -7.28 9.40
N TYR A 59 1.92 -8.03 8.37
CA TYR A 59 2.65 -9.28 8.60
C TYR A 59 4.13 -8.92 8.80
N GLY A 60 4.78 -9.52 9.79
CA GLY A 60 6.15 -9.20 10.14
C GLY A 60 6.97 -10.43 10.51
N THR A 61 8.26 -10.40 10.20
CA THR A 61 9.24 -11.38 10.66
C THR A 61 10.57 -10.69 10.99
N GLN A 62 11.28 -11.23 11.97
CA GLN A 62 12.70 -10.94 12.19
C GLN A 62 13.49 -12.08 11.57
N LEU A 63 14.25 -11.76 10.54
CA LEU A 63 15.02 -12.70 9.74
C LEU A 63 16.50 -12.55 10.06
N GLN A 64 17.15 -13.67 10.32
CA GLN A 64 18.61 -13.77 10.35
C GLN A 64 19.03 -14.76 9.28
N THR A 65 19.88 -14.34 8.33
CA THR A 65 20.33 -15.21 7.25
C THR A 65 21.73 -14.87 6.76
N ASN A 66 22.41 -15.89 6.24
CA ASN A 66 23.64 -15.73 5.48
C ASN A 66 23.25 -15.53 4.01
N VAL A 67 23.60 -14.38 3.44
CA VAL A 67 23.19 -13.99 2.09
C VAL A 67 24.21 -14.34 1.00
N CYS A 68 25.43 -14.71 1.37
CA CYS A 68 26.51 -15.00 0.43
C CYS A 68 27.01 -16.44 0.58
N ASN A 69 27.20 -17.12 -0.55
CA ASN A 69 27.58 -18.53 -0.61
C ASN A 69 29.00 -18.83 -0.10
N ASP A 70 29.87 -17.83 -0.06
CA ASP A 70 31.32 -18.05 0.03
C ASP A 70 31.94 -17.60 1.38
N GLN A 71 31.12 -17.46 2.45
CA GLN A 71 31.55 -16.93 3.76
C GLN A 71 32.13 -15.49 3.73
N ILE A 72 31.96 -14.81 2.60
CA ILE A 72 32.51 -13.48 2.30
C ILE A 72 31.72 -12.37 2.99
N CYS A 73 30.41 -12.54 3.15
CA CYS A 73 29.53 -11.52 3.70
C CYS A 73 29.16 -11.83 5.13
N LEU A 74 29.01 -10.78 5.94
CA LEU A 74 28.46 -10.93 7.27
C LEU A 74 26.99 -11.38 7.20
N PRO A 75 26.53 -12.18 8.18
CA PRO A 75 25.11 -12.47 8.32
C PRO A 75 24.30 -11.18 8.41
N ILE A 76 23.12 -11.16 7.79
CA ILE A 76 22.19 -10.05 7.94
C ILE A 76 21.17 -10.37 9.03
N GLU A 77 20.81 -9.35 9.80
CA GLU A 77 19.63 -9.35 10.65
C GLU A 77 18.70 -8.22 10.19
N VAL A 78 17.47 -8.57 9.82
CA VAL A 78 16.52 -7.66 9.22
C VAL A 78 15.11 -7.99 9.66
N ASN A 79 14.31 -6.96 9.91
CA ASN A 79 12.89 -7.11 10.11
C ASN A 79 12.19 -6.82 8.78
N LEU A 80 11.39 -7.75 8.28
CA LEU A 80 10.66 -7.61 7.03
C LEU A 80 9.17 -7.50 7.31
N PHE A 81 8.50 -6.60 6.59
CA PHE A 81 7.09 -6.30 6.78
C PHE A 81 6.33 -6.32 5.45
N TRP A 82 5.18 -6.98 5.48
CA TRP A 82 4.19 -6.97 4.41
C TRP A 82 2.90 -6.34 4.90
N ASP A 83 2.18 -5.73 3.99
CA ASP A 83 0.80 -5.32 4.21
C ASP A 83 -0.09 -6.57 4.42
N LEU A 84 -1.31 -6.38 4.93
CA LEU A 84 -2.26 -7.47 5.21
C LEU A 84 -2.77 -8.17 3.94
N LEU A 85 -2.50 -7.65 2.75
CA LEU A 85 -2.76 -8.30 1.47
C LEU A 85 -1.53 -9.05 0.91
N GLY A 86 -0.42 -9.06 1.66
CA GLY A 86 0.81 -9.79 1.32
C GLY A 86 1.80 -9.00 0.46
N ASN A 87 1.57 -7.73 0.16
CA ASN A 87 2.54 -6.91 -0.57
C ASN A 87 3.66 -6.48 0.37
N TYR A 88 4.92 -6.55 -0.09
CA TYR A 88 6.03 -6.01 0.67
C TYR A 88 5.81 -4.51 0.95
N HIS A 89 6.00 -4.11 2.20
CA HIS A 89 5.85 -2.73 2.63
C HIS A 89 7.21 -2.09 2.89
N HIS A 90 7.97 -2.65 3.84
CA HIS A 90 9.26 -2.10 4.24
C HIS A 90 10.09 -3.09 5.04
N PHE A 91 11.34 -2.70 5.31
CA PHE A 91 12.19 -3.37 6.27
C PHE A 91 12.62 -2.40 7.38
N SER A 92 13.05 -2.96 8.50
CA SER A 92 13.79 -2.23 9.52
C SER A 92 14.99 -3.04 10.00
N LYS A 93 15.87 -2.39 10.76
CA LYS A 93 17.03 -3.01 11.40
C LYS A 93 17.18 -2.44 12.81
N GLU A 94 17.70 -3.23 13.74
CA GLU A 94 18.10 -2.67 15.03
C GLU A 94 19.34 -1.78 14.86
N GLU A 95 19.51 -0.83 15.77
CA GLU A 95 20.61 0.14 15.70
C GLU A 95 21.99 -0.52 15.72
N SER A 96 22.13 -1.64 16.44
CA SER A 96 23.37 -2.42 16.52
C SER A 96 23.71 -3.17 15.24
N PHE A 97 22.76 -3.34 14.30
CA PHE A 97 22.97 -4.13 13.09
C PHE A 97 23.13 -3.26 11.85
N HIS A 98 24.13 -3.61 11.05
CA HIS A 98 24.50 -2.89 9.84
C HIS A 98 24.73 -3.89 8.71
N PHE A 99 24.15 -3.62 7.54
CA PHE A 99 24.41 -4.41 6.36
C PHE A 99 25.78 -4.06 5.81
N THR A 100 26.40 -5.04 5.16
CA THR A 100 27.68 -4.85 4.48
C THR A 100 27.53 -5.13 2.98
N LYS A 101 28.28 -4.38 2.20
CA LYS A 101 28.56 -4.62 0.79
C LYS A 101 29.97 -5.20 0.65
N PHE A 102 30.38 -5.44 -0.59
CA PHE A 102 31.68 -5.97 -0.97
C PHE A 102 32.83 -5.38 -0.13
N ASP A 103 33.73 -6.25 0.34
CA ASP A 103 34.90 -5.89 1.18
C ASP A 103 34.49 -5.36 2.58
N HIS A 104 33.43 -5.94 3.16
CA HIS A 104 32.86 -5.60 4.48
C HIS A 104 32.52 -4.12 4.70
N LYS A 105 32.35 -3.35 3.63
CA LYS A 105 31.99 -1.94 3.74
C LYS A 105 30.54 -1.83 4.22
N TYR A 106 30.28 -1.01 5.23
CA TYR A 106 28.91 -0.79 5.68
C TYR A 106 28.05 -0.10 4.63
N PHE A 107 26.75 -0.40 4.66
CA PHE A 107 25.73 0.40 3.99
C PHE A 107 25.67 1.79 4.62
N ASP A 108 25.59 2.82 3.79
CA ASP A 108 25.16 4.14 4.20
C ASP A 108 23.64 4.33 4.04
N GLU A 109 23.10 5.48 4.44
CA GLU A 109 21.67 5.75 4.35
C GLU A 109 21.12 5.64 2.92
N LYS A 110 21.91 6.08 1.93
CA LYS A 110 21.50 6.01 0.52
C LYS A 110 21.44 4.58 0.02
N ASP A 111 22.33 3.72 0.52
CA ASP A 111 22.29 2.29 0.23
C ASP A 111 20.99 1.66 0.78
N TYR A 112 20.54 2.04 1.99
CA TYR A 112 19.28 1.55 2.55
C TYR A 112 18.04 2.11 1.83
N GLU A 113 18.01 3.40 1.51
CA GLU A 113 16.94 4.01 0.70
C GLU A 113 16.82 3.31 -0.66
N ARG A 114 17.97 3.02 -1.29
CA ARG A 114 18.02 2.30 -2.55
C ARG A 114 17.59 0.84 -2.41
N LEU A 115 17.99 0.15 -1.34
CA LEU A 115 17.50 -1.19 -1.06
C LEU A 115 15.98 -1.19 -0.92
N GLN A 116 15.42 -0.27 -0.16
CA GLN A 116 13.99 -0.16 0.05
C GLN A 116 13.24 0.05 -1.27
N SER A 117 13.73 0.92 -2.16
CA SER A 117 13.09 1.16 -3.46
C SER A 117 13.14 -0.07 -4.38
N ILE A 118 14.24 -0.82 -4.36
CA ILE A 118 14.37 -2.07 -5.11
C ILE A 118 13.41 -3.14 -4.58
N LEU A 119 13.30 -3.29 -3.25
CA LEU A 119 12.43 -4.30 -2.63
C LEU A 119 10.94 -4.01 -2.86
N ILE A 120 10.53 -2.74 -2.93
CA ILE A 120 9.16 -2.34 -3.30
C ILE A 120 8.83 -2.71 -4.76
N ASP A 121 9.82 -2.67 -5.66
CA ASP A 121 9.61 -2.95 -7.08
C ASP A 121 9.44 -4.46 -7.36
N SER A 122 8.22 -4.94 -7.23
CA SER A 122 7.85 -6.32 -7.56
C SER A 122 7.93 -6.65 -9.07
N LEU A 123 8.14 -5.66 -9.94
CA LEU A 123 8.36 -5.83 -11.37
C LEU A 123 9.84 -5.72 -11.76
N SER A 124 10.74 -5.67 -10.77
CA SER A 124 12.17 -5.62 -10.98
C SER A 124 12.67 -6.76 -11.87
N PRO A 125 13.65 -6.50 -12.76
CA PRO A 125 14.38 -7.54 -13.48
C PRO A 125 14.91 -8.68 -12.59
N LEU A 126 15.13 -8.45 -11.29
CA LEU A 126 15.51 -9.51 -10.35
C LEU A 126 14.55 -10.72 -10.39
N ARG A 127 13.29 -10.51 -10.76
CA ARG A 127 12.29 -11.58 -10.91
C ARG A 127 12.64 -12.60 -11.97
N ASP A 128 13.23 -12.14 -13.07
CA ASP A 128 13.26 -12.89 -14.34
C ASP A 128 14.67 -13.42 -14.65
N TYR A 129 15.68 -13.08 -13.85
CA TYR A 129 17.08 -13.46 -14.05
C TYR A 129 17.65 -14.21 -12.84
N ASP A 130 18.47 -15.22 -13.13
CA ASP A 130 19.30 -15.85 -12.10
C ASP A 130 20.42 -14.88 -11.67
N VAL A 131 20.85 -14.96 -10.41
CA VAL A 131 21.88 -14.06 -9.86
C VAL A 131 23.18 -14.07 -10.67
N GLU A 132 23.53 -15.21 -11.26
CA GLU A 132 24.73 -15.37 -12.11
C GLU A 132 24.64 -14.58 -13.43
N ASP A 133 23.43 -14.35 -13.95
CA ASP A 133 23.23 -13.55 -15.17
C ASP A 133 23.35 -12.05 -14.93
N LEU A 134 23.26 -11.63 -13.66
CA LEU A 134 23.41 -10.24 -13.24
C LEU A 134 24.89 -9.85 -13.05
N LEU A 135 25.81 -10.80 -13.13
CA LEU A 135 27.25 -10.59 -12.99
C LEU A 135 27.92 -10.22 -14.32
N ASP A 136 28.97 -9.40 -14.24
CA ASP A 136 29.85 -9.18 -15.38
C ASP A 136 30.64 -10.47 -15.67
N LYS A 137 30.52 -10.99 -16.90
CA LYS A 137 31.14 -12.27 -17.29
C LYS A 137 32.64 -12.14 -17.59
N GLN A 138 33.14 -10.92 -17.79
CA GLN A 138 34.53 -10.65 -18.18
C GLN A 138 35.35 -10.02 -17.05
N GLU A 139 34.74 -9.13 -16.28
CA GLU A 139 35.43 -8.41 -15.21
C GLU A 139 35.64 -9.29 -13.97
N LYS A 140 36.77 -9.08 -13.29
CA LYS A 140 37.12 -9.73 -12.03
C LYS A 140 37.52 -8.67 -11.02
N LYS A 141 37.10 -8.85 -9.78
CA LYS A 141 37.39 -7.96 -8.67
C LYS A 141 37.97 -8.74 -7.50
N TYR A 142 39.13 -8.30 -7.03
CA TYR A 142 39.80 -8.87 -5.87
C TYR A 142 39.32 -8.20 -4.58
N SER A 143 39.05 -9.00 -3.55
CA SER A 143 38.74 -8.53 -2.19
C SER A 143 39.97 -8.67 -1.30
N LEU A 144 40.29 -7.61 -0.59
CA LEU A 144 41.43 -7.57 0.32
C LEU A 144 41.11 -8.25 1.65
N GLU A 145 39.87 -8.14 2.11
CA GLU A 145 39.44 -8.65 3.42
C GLU A 145 39.46 -10.19 3.52
N ILE A 146 39.25 -10.88 2.40
CA ILE A 146 39.04 -12.34 2.37
C ILE A 146 39.93 -13.07 1.35
N ASP A 147 40.88 -12.36 0.73
CA ASP A 147 41.83 -12.92 -0.26
C ASP A 147 41.13 -13.76 -1.35
N ALA A 148 40.11 -13.17 -1.99
CA ALA A 148 39.28 -13.85 -2.98
C ALA A 148 39.03 -12.99 -4.22
N VAL A 149 38.79 -13.66 -5.36
CA VAL A 149 38.41 -13.01 -6.62
C VAL A 149 36.93 -13.30 -6.90
N THR A 150 36.16 -12.23 -7.09
CA THR A 150 34.72 -12.26 -7.37
C THR A 150 34.43 -11.58 -8.70
N LYS A 151 33.18 -11.67 -9.18
CA LYS A 151 32.70 -10.90 -10.33
C LYS A 151 31.85 -9.72 -9.85
N PRO A 152 32.02 -8.52 -10.41
CA PRO A 152 31.13 -7.41 -10.11
C PRO A 152 29.76 -7.61 -10.78
N THR A 153 28.75 -6.85 -10.33
CA THR A 153 27.48 -6.75 -11.05
C THR A 153 27.69 -6.09 -12.41
N SER A 154 27.04 -6.62 -13.45
CA SER A 154 27.04 -6.02 -14.79
C SER A 154 26.48 -4.59 -14.76
N ALA A 155 27.08 -3.69 -15.54
CA ALA A 155 26.62 -2.30 -15.67
C ALA A 155 25.14 -2.21 -16.13
N LEU A 156 24.68 -3.18 -16.93
CA LEU A 156 23.30 -3.28 -17.41
C LEU A 156 22.27 -3.43 -16.29
N PHE A 157 22.66 -4.04 -15.16
CA PHE A 157 21.79 -4.30 -14.01
C PHE A 157 22.16 -3.42 -12.80
N SER A 158 22.97 -2.39 -13.01
CA SER A 158 23.42 -1.53 -11.92
C SER A 158 22.26 -0.83 -11.18
N ASN A 159 21.15 -0.54 -11.87
CA ASN A 159 19.96 0.10 -11.30
C ASN A 159 19.11 -0.82 -10.41
N VAL A 160 19.26 -2.14 -10.51
CA VAL A 160 18.44 -3.12 -9.75
C VAL A 160 19.19 -3.70 -8.54
N THR A 161 20.33 -3.11 -8.17
CA THR A 161 21.08 -3.48 -6.98
C THR A 161 21.65 -2.26 -6.27
N VAL A 162 21.98 -2.43 -5.00
CA VAL A 162 22.96 -1.60 -4.31
C VAL A 162 24.36 -2.03 -4.79
N PRO A 163 25.24 -1.09 -5.22
CA PRO A 163 26.57 -1.42 -5.69
C PRO A 163 27.37 -2.23 -4.66
N GLY A 164 27.83 -3.41 -5.08
CA GLY A 164 28.60 -4.32 -4.22
C GLY A 164 27.76 -5.18 -3.26
N ALA A 165 26.43 -5.17 -3.34
CA ALA A 165 25.57 -5.97 -2.47
C ALA A 165 24.53 -6.80 -3.25
N LEU A 166 24.87 -7.24 -4.46
CA LEU A 166 23.97 -7.97 -5.36
C LEU A 166 23.31 -9.16 -4.70
N TYR A 167 24.07 -10.05 -4.07
CA TYR A 167 23.53 -11.26 -3.44
C TYR A 167 22.56 -10.94 -2.28
N THR A 168 22.89 -9.94 -1.45
CA THR A 168 22.01 -9.46 -0.38
C THR A 168 20.70 -8.95 -0.94
N VAL A 169 20.76 -8.06 -1.95
CA VAL A 169 19.58 -7.48 -2.59
C VAL A 169 18.75 -8.56 -3.28
N TYR A 170 19.39 -9.45 -4.04
CA TYR A 170 18.75 -10.55 -4.75
C TYR A 170 18.00 -11.48 -3.80
N THR A 171 18.67 -11.89 -2.72
CA THR A 171 18.09 -12.77 -1.70
C THR A 171 16.89 -12.12 -1.03
N LEU A 172 17.03 -10.89 -0.54
CA LEU A 172 15.94 -10.19 0.13
C LEU A 172 14.76 -9.94 -0.81
N TRP A 173 15.03 -9.57 -2.07
CA TRP A 173 13.99 -9.35 -3.06
C TRP A 173 13.16 -10.61 -3.29
N HIS A 174 13.80 -11.77 -3.46
CA HIS A 174 13.11 -13.05 -3.64
C HIS A 174 12.36 -13.52 -2.39
N ILE A 175 12.88 -13.20 -1.20
CA ILE A 175 12.16 -13.48 0.05
C ILE A 175 10.87 -12.65 0.09
N VAL A 176 10.94 -11.35 -0.17
CA VAL A 176 9.77 -10.46 0.03
C VAL A 176 8.76 -10.47 -1.11
N ASN A 177 9.22 -10.68 -2.36
CA ASN A 177 8.38 -10.68 -3.55
C ASN A 177 8.09 -12.08 -4.12
N GLY A 178 8.67 -13.13 -3.53
CA GLY A 178 8.48 -14.52 -3.95
C GLY A 178 7.17 -15.15 -3.46
N PRO A 179 7.14 -16.48 -3.26
CA PRO A 179 5.91 -17.22 -2.94
C PRO A 179 5.19 -16.76 -1.67
N ILE A 180 5.91 -16.18 -0.69
CA ILE A 180 5.32 -15.72 0.58
C ILE A 180 4.17 -14.72 0.35
N LYS A 181 4.26 -13.88 -0.69
CA LYS A 181 3.21 -12.92 -1.03
C LYS A 181 1.87 -13.60 -1.26
N GLN A 182 1.88 -14.72 -1.98
CA GLN A 182 0.65 -15.48 -2.28
C GLN A 182 0.12 -16.18 -1.03
N GLU A 183 0.99 -16.74 -0.20
CA GLU A 183 0.62 -17.38 1.06
C GLU A 183 -0.02 -16.39 2.05
N LEU A 184 0.56 -15.19 2.18
CA LEU A 184 0.03 -14.12 3.03
C LEU A 184 -1.32 -13.60 2.51
N ASN A 185 -1.47 -13.45 1.20
CA ASN A 185 -2.75 -13.10 0.60
C ASN A 185 -3.82 -14.18 0.83
N ALA A 186 -3.46 -15.45 0.64
CA ALA A 186 -4.37 -16.58 0.88
C ALA A 186 -4.80 -16.64 2.36
N TYR A 187 -3.87 -16.41 3.28
CA TYR A 187 -4.18 -16.29 4.70
C TYR A 187 -5.17 -15.14 4.97
N ALA A 188 -4.93 -13.96 4.37
CA ALA A 188 -5.82 -12.81 4.50
C ALA A 188 -7.24 -13.16 4.04
N ASN A 189 -7.38 -13.75 2.86
CA ASN A 189 -8.67 -14.16 2.30
C ASN A 189 -9.42 -15.13 3.21
N LYS A 190 -8.69 -16.08 3.81
CA LYS A 190 -9.27 -17.07 4.73
C LYS A 190 -9.67 -16.46 6.08
N GLN A 191 -8.94 -15.47 6.57
CA GLN A 191 -9.07 -14.98 7.95
C GLN A 191 -9.77 -13.64 8.06
N TYR A 192 -10.06 -12.97 6.95
CA TYR A 192 -10.64 -11.64 6.89
C TYR A 192 -11.88 -11.46 7.79
N VAL A 193 -12.82 -12.39 7.70
CA VAL A 193 -14.08 -12.38 8.48
C VAL A 193 -13.82 -12.70 9.94
N ASP A 194 -13.12 -13.80 10.22
CA ASP A 194 -12.84 -14.26 11.59
C ASP A 194 -12.05 -13.21 12.40
N ARG A 195 -11.15 -12.50 11.73
CA ARG A 195 -10.35 -11.41 12.31
C ARG A 195 -11.05 -10.06 12.32
N LYS A 196 -12.26 -9.97 11.77
CA LYS A 196 -13.09 -8.74 11.73
C LYS A 196 -12.35 -7.56 11.10
N TRP A 197 -11.62 -7.82 10.02
CA TRP A 197 -10.80 -6.80 9.35
C TRP A 197 -11.61 -5.81 8.49
N ALA A 198 -12.90 -6.04 8.28
CA ALA A 198 -13.77 -5.16 7.51
C ALA A 198 -13.65 -3.68 7.89
N SER A 199 -13.86 -3.34 9.16
CA SER A 199 -13.74 -1.96 9.63
C SER A 199 -12.33 -1.39 9.50
N TYR A 200 -11.30 -2.21 9.69
CA TYR A 200 -9.90 -1.76 9.53
C TYR A 200 -9.61 -1.42 8.06
N PHE A 201 -10.04 -2.28 7.14
CA PHE A 201 -9.82 -2.10 5.70
C PHE A 201 -10.61 -0.92 5.15
N ALA A 202 -11.88 -0.77 5.55
CA ALA A 202 -12.74 0.32 5.11
C ALA A 202 -12.22 1.71 5.53
N ASN A 203 -11.59 1.80 6.71
CA ASN A 203 -11.08 3.07 7.26
C ASN A 203 -9.59 3.29 7.02
N SER A 204 -8.91 2.38 6.33
CA SER A 204 -7.49 2.52 6.02
C SER A 204 -7.26 3.63 4.98
N ASP A 205 -6.08 4.25 4.98
CA ASP A 205 -5.63 5.12 3.88
C ASP A 205 -5.10 4.32 2.66
N VAL A 206 -5.04 2.99 2.74
CA VAL A 206 -4.57 2.12 1.65
C VAL A 206 -5.73 1.76 0.72
N SER A 207 -5.72 2.29 -0.50
CA SER A 207 -6.78 2.05 -1.50
C SER A 207 -7.01 0.57 -1.78
N ALA A 208 -5.96 -0.26 -1.79
CA ALA A 208 -6.10 -1.71 -2.00
C ALA A 208 -6.92 -2.38 -0.88
N TYR A 209 -6.83 -1.89 0.37
CA TYR A 209 -7.66 -2.40 1.47
C TYR A 209 -9.11 -1.95 1.31
N GLN A 210 -9.33 -0.69 0.95
CA GLN A 210 -10.66 -0.14 0.72
C GLN A 210 -11.38 -0.88 -0.42
N GLU A 211 -10.69 -1.10 -1.53
CA GLU A 211 -11.16 -1.91 -2.66
C GLU A 211 -11.47 -3.34 -2.22
N TYR A 212 -10.55 -3.99 -1.48
CA TYR A 212 -10.77 -5.34 -0.98
C TYR A 212 -12.02 -5.41 -0.09
N PHE A 213 -12.20 -4.45 0.81
CA PHE A 213 -13.38 -4.36 1.66
C PHE A 213 -14.66 -4.25 0.84
N LEU A 214 -14.71 -3.36 -0.15
CA LEU A 214 -15.89 -3.17 -1.00
C LEU A 214 -16.23 -4.42 -1.82
N LYS A 215 -15.21 -5.14 -2.33
CA LYS A 215 -15.39 -6.37 -3.11
C LYS A 215 -15.82 -7.58 -2.29
N HIS A 216 -15.50 -7.62 -1.00
CA HIS A 216 -15.78 -8.75 -0.11
C HIS A 216 -16.86 -8.46 0.93
N LEU A 217 -17.53 -7.31 0.83
CA LEU A 217 -18.64 -6.95 1.71
C LEU A 217 -19.82 -7.91 1.49
N ASP A 218 -20.26 -8.61 2.54
CA ASP A 218 -21.52 -9.34 2.50
C ASP A 218 -22.67 -8.31 2.34
N PRO A 219 -23.58 -8.46 1.37
CA PRO A 219 -24.72 -7.55 1.19
C PRO A 219 -25.55 -7.32 2.47
N LYS A 220 -25.56 -8.28 3.41
CA LYS A 220 -26.23 -8.15 4.72
C LYS A 220 -25.54 -7.16 5.65
N GLU A 221 -24.24 -6.94 5.48
CA GLU A 221 -23.40 -6.05 6.27
C GLU A 221 -23.34 -4.62 5.68
N GLU A 222 -23.93 -4.39 4.51
CA GLU A 222 -23.97 -3.06 3.87
C GLU A 222 -24.57 -1.99 4.80
N VAL A 223 -25.64 -2.34 5.54
CA VAL A 223 -26.26 -1.43 6.51
C VAL A 223 -25.32 -1.13 7.67
N LEU A 224 -24.58 -2.14 8.14
CA LEU A 224 -23.63 -1.99 9.24
C LEU A 224 -22.47 -1.06 8.87
N HIS A 225 -22.01 -1.13 7.62
CA HIS A 225 -20.87 -0.35 7.13
C HIS A 225 -21.25 0.84 6.25
N GLN A 226 -22.53 1.23 6.21
CA GLN A 226 -23.05 2.23 5.28
C GLN A 226 -22.23 3.54 5.30
N ASP A 227 -21.93 4.06 6.49
CA ASP A 227 -21.19 5.32 6.62
C ASP A 227 -19.75 5.20 6.10
N ALA A 228 -19.10 4.05 6.32
CA ALA A 228 -17.76 3.79 5.80
C ALA A 228 -17.79 3.73 4.26
N ILE A 229 -18.76 3.01 3.68
CA ILE A 229 -18.93 2.90 2.23
C ILE A 229 -19.21 4.28 1.60
N ILE A 230 -20.07 5.10 2.22
CA ILE A 230 -20.35 6.47 1.76
C ILE A 230 -19.10 7.35 1.82
N ASN A 231 -18.27 7.21 2.85
CA ASN A 231 -17.03 7.97 2.96
C ASN A 231 -16.02 7.60 1.85
N LEU A 232 -16.05 6.37 1.33
CA LEU A 232 -15.20 5.94 0.22
C LEU A 232 -15.56 6.59 -1.12
N LEU A 233 -16.73 7.22 -1.26
CA LEU A 233 -17.02 8.11 -2.40
C LEU A 233 -16.09 9.33 -2.48
N PHE A 234 -15.42 9.66 -1.37
CA PHE A 234 -14.50 10.80 -1.24
C PHE A 234 -13.03 10.36 -1.15
N ALA A 235 -12.73 9.10 -1.49
CA ALA A 235 -11.38 8.58 -1.47
C ALA A 235 -10.43 9.42 -2.35
N LYS A 236 -9.15 9.46 -1.95
CA LYS A 236 -8.13 10.27 -2.61
C LYS A 236 -7.81 9.76 -4.01
N ASP A 237 -7.85 8.46 -4.23
CA ASP A 237 -7.63 7.84 -5.55
C ASP A 237 -8.91 7.85 -6.40
N ASP A 238 -8.77 7.68 -7.71
CA ASP A 238 -9.88 7.78 -8.65
C ASP A 238 -10.72 6.50 -8.76
N PHE A 239 -10.21 5.36 -8.27
CA PHE A 239 -10.78 4.03 -8.50
C PHE A 239 -11.72 3.59 -7.38
N THR A 240 -11.32 3.76 -6.11
CA THR A 240 -12.11 3.38 -4.93
C THR A 240 -13.55 3.90 -4.96
N PRO A 241 -13.83 5.16 -5.37
CA PRO A 241 -15.19 5.67 -5.44
C PRO A 241 -16.11 4.86 -6.38
N HIS A 242 -15.59 4.27 -7.47
CA HIS A 242 -16.40 3.46 -8.38
C HIS A 242 -16.90 2.18 -7.71
N TYR A 243 -16.02 1.47 -6.99
CA TYR A 243 -16.42 0.30 -6.20
C TYR A 243 -17.44 0.65 -5.12
N ALA A 244 -17.33 1.83 -4.51
CA ALA A 244 -18.31 2.29 -3.52
C ALA A 244 -19.66 2.58 -4.16
N ILE A 245 -19.69 3.17 -5.36
CA ILE A 245 -20.93 3.38 -6.13
C ILE A 245 -21.60 2.05 -6.44
N ASP A 246 -20.85 1.05 -6.92
CA ASP A 246 -21.38 -0.28 -7.26
C ASP A 246 -22.10 -0.93 -6.06
N VAL A 247 -21.52 -0.83 -4.86
CA VAL A 247 -22.13 -1.33 -3.62
C VAL A 247 -23.39 -0.53 -3.26
N LEU A 248 -23.36 0.79 -3.39
CA LEU A 248 -24.46 1.68 -2.98
C LEU A 248 -25.62 1.71 -3.99
N GLU A 249 -25.39 1.32 -5.25
CA GLU A 249 -26.34 1.44 -6.36
C GLU A 249 -27.67 0.73 -6.08
N ASN A 250 -27.62 -0.40 -5.39
CA ASN A 250 -28.80 -1.24 -5.22
C ASN A 250 -29.76 -0.80 -4.13
N ARG A 251 -29.32 0.05 -3.19
CA ARG A 251 -30.14 0.47 -2.04
C ARG A 251 -30.04 1.95 -1.76
N VAL A 252 -28.84 2.42 -1.43
CA VAL A 252 -28.60 3.81 -1.02
C VAL A 252 -28.92 4.77 -2.15
N LEU A 253 -28.42 4.53 -3.36
CA LEU A 253 -28.63 5.41 -4.51
C LEU A 253 -30.03 5.28 -5.15
N LYS A 254 -30.85 4.32 -4.71
CA LYS A 254 -32.28 4.20 -5.09
C LYS A 254 -33.24 4.85 -4.09
N THR A 255 -32.76 5.26 -2.93
CA THR A 255 -33.60 5.75 -1.83
C THR A 255 -33.33 7.24 -1.55
N PRO A 256 -34.25 8.15 -1.86
CA PRO A 256 -34.03 9.60 -1.69
C PRO A 256 -33.57 10.02 -0.30
N ALA A 257 -34.14 9.42 0.75
CA ALA A 257 -33.74 9.71 2.12
C ALA A 257 -32.26 9.36 2.41
N LEU A 258 -31.68 8.38 1.71
CA LEU A 258 -30.31 7.92 1.91
C LEU A 258 -29.32 8.66 1.02
N TYR A 259 -29.66 8.92 -0.25
CA TYR A 259 -28.74 9.62 -1.15
C TYR A 259 -28.79 11.15 -1.01
N ASN A 260 -29.88 11.78 -0.56
CA ASN A 260 -29.97 13.24 -0.45
C ASN A 260 -28.84 13.85 0.44
N PRO A 261 -28.46 13.26 1.60
CA PRO A 261 -27.29 13.69 2.35
C PRO A 261 -25.97 13.62 1.57
N ILE A 262 -25.84 12.65 0.67
CA ILE A 262 -24.67 12.49 -0.22
C ILE A 262 -24.66 13.62 -1.26
N LEU A 263 -25.81 13.93 -1.88
CA LEU A 263 -25.93 15.00 -2.87
C LEU A 263 -25.54 16.38 -2.30
N LYS A 264 -25.86 16.64 -1.03
CA LYS A 264 -25.47 17.88 -0.32
C LYS A 264 -23.96 18.07 -0.21
N ARG A 265 -23.17 17.01 -0.46
CA ARG A 265 -21.71 17.00 -0.38
C ARG A 265 -21.03 16.97 -1.75
N PHE A 266 -21.78 17.13 -2.86
CA PHE A 266 -21.23 17.13 -4.22
C PHE A 266 -20.04 18.06 -4.42
N ASP A 267 -20.03 19.23 -3.78
CA ASP A 267 -18.91 20.18 -3.91
C ASP A 267 -17.57 19.64 -3.40
N SER A 268 -17.58 18.57 -2.60
CA SER A 268 -16.37 17.91 -2.09
C SER A 268 -16.02 16.63 -2.85
N MET A 269 -16.81 16.25 -3.86
CA MET A 269 -16.59 15.06 -4.67
C MET A 269 -15.87 15.36 -5.97
N LYS A 270 -15.25 14.33 -6.56
CA LYS A 270 -14.63 14.42 -7.88
C LYS A 270 -15.70 14.47 -8.98
N PRO A 271 -15.45 15.16 -10.11
CA PRO A 271 -16.46 15.32 -11.17
C PRO A 271 -17.01 14.01 -11.76
N HIS A 272 -16.18 12.96 -11.87
CA HIS A 272 -16.61 11.66 -12.38
C HIS A 272 -17.58 10.97 -11.43
N VAL A 273 -17.26 10.94 -10.14
CA VAL A 273 -18.12 10.40 -9.06
C VAL A 273 -19.49 11.07 -9.05
N ILE A 274 -19.52 12.40 -9.13
CA ILE A 274 -20.78 13.17 -9.21
C ILE A 274 -21.61 12.73 -10.42
N SER A 275 -20.97 12.56 -11.58
CA SER A 275 -21.66 12.19 -12.82
C SER A 275 -22.30 10.80 -12.72
N GLU A 276 -21.60 9.84 -12.11
CA GLU A 276 -22.13 8.49 -11.88
C GLU A 276 -23.26 8.47 -10.87
N ILE A 277 -23.12 9.20 -9.76
CA ILE A 277 -24.22 9.32 -8.79
C ILE A 277 -25.45 9.94 -9.46
N ILE A 278 -25.29 11.02 -10.25
CA ILE A 278 -26.43 11.62 -10.97
C ILE A 278 -27.09 10.60 -11.89
N ASN A 279 -26.31 9.80 -12.64
CA ASN A 279 -26.85 8.76 -13.53
C ASN A 279 -27.61 7.66 -12.79
N SER A 280 -27.25 7.35 -11.55
CA SER A 280 -27.92 6.32 -10.73
C SER A 280 -29.30 6.76 -10.19
N ILE A 281 -29.62 8.05 -10.21
CA ILE A 281 -30.88 8.58 -9.67
C ILE A 281 -32.04 8.23 -10.61
N SER A 282 -32.94 7.37 -10.14
CA SER A 282 -34.13 6.92 -10.90
C SER A 282 -35.47 7.44 -10.35
N ALA A 283 -35.54 7.87 -9.08
CA ALA A 283 -36.79 8.28 -8.43
C ALA A 283 -36.62 9.54 -7.55
N PRO A 284 -36.34 10.72 -8.13
CA PRO A 284 -36.08 11.94 -7.38
C PRO A 284 -37.33 12.44 -6.62
N ASN A 285 -37.17 12.74 -5.32
CA ASN A 285 -38.20 13.43 -4.54
C ASN A 285 -38.03 14.97 -4.63
N THR A 286 -38.91 15.73 -3.99
CA THR A 286 -38.87 17.22 -3.99
C THR A 286 -37.54 17.77 -3.46
N GLU A 287 -37.00 17.17 -2.40
CA GLU A 287 -35.70 17.56 -1.85
C GLU A 287 -34.57 17.26 -2.84
N THR A 288 -34.56 16.08 -3.47
CA THR A 288 -33.60 15.72 -4.53
C THR A 288 -33.58 16.77 -5.63
N LYS A 289 -34.76 17.12 -6.18
CA LYS A 289 -34.88 18.13 -7.23
C LYS A 289 -34.35 19.49 -6.78
N THR A 290 -34.57 19.85 -5.52
CA THR A 290 -34.07 21.12 -4.94
C THR A 290 -32.55 21.14 -4.84
N ILE A 291 -31.93 20.07 -4.34
CA ILE A 291 -30.47 19.94 -4.23
C ILE A 291 -29.82 19.96 -5.61
N LEU A 292 -30.35 19.16 -6.55
CA LEU A 292 -29.81 19.09 -7.92
C LEU A 292 -29.91 20.44 -8.64
N LYS A 293 -31.03 21.16 -8.49
CA LYS A 293 -31.18 22.50 -9.08
C LYS A 293 -30.20 23.52 -8.49
N ALA A 294 -29.94 23.44 -7.17
CA ALA A 294 -28.92 24.29 -6.54
C ALA A 294 -27.53 23.99 -7.09
N PHE A 295 -27.16 22.71 -7.19
CA PHE A 295 -25.86 22.30 -7.75
C PHE A 295 -25.72 22.66 -9.23
N GLN A 296 -26.74 22.44 -10.05
CA GLN A 296 -26.77 22.78 -11.48
C GLN A 296 -26.49 24.27 -11.75
N ASN A 297 -27.03 25.15 -10.90
CA ASN A 297 -26.81 26.59 -10.97
C ASN A 297 -25.47 27.04 -10.37
N GLY A 298 -24.80 26.14 -9.64
CA GLY A 298 -23.50 26.39 -9.03
C GLY A 298 -22.35 26.43 -10.05
N PRO A 299 -21.21 27.03 -9.68
CA PRO A 299 -20.04 27.15 -10.54
C PRO A 299 -19.29 25.82 -10.75
N LYS A 300 -19.48 24.82 -9.86
CA LYS A 300 -18.78 23.53 -9.94
C LYS A 300 -19.43 22.51 -10.88
N ALA A 301 -20.68 22.70 -11.28
CA ALA A 301 -21.35 21.78 -12.19
C ALA A 301 -20.81 21.92 -13.62
N SER A 302 -20.27 20.83 -14.17
CA SER A 302 -19.84 20.76 -15.56
C SER A 302 -21.03 20.79 -16.53
N PRO A 303 -20.84 21.18 -17.82
CA PRO A 303 -21.92 21.16 -18.81
C PRO A 303 -22.64 19.80 -18.91
N LYS A 304 -21.88 18.69 -18.89
CA LYS A 304 -22.44 17.34 -18.92
C LYS A 304 -23.31 17.05 -17.69
N GLN A 305 -22.85 17.41 -16.48
CA GLN A 305 -23.64 17.24 -15.26
C GLN A 305 -24.92 18.09 -15.29
N LYS A 306 -24.86 19.32 -15.84
CA LYS A 306 -26.05 20.16 -15.99
C LYS A 306 -27.10 19.53 -16.91
N GLU A 307 -26.66 18.93 -18.03
CA GLU A 307 -27.54 18.20 -18.95
C GLU A 307 -28.17 16.97 -18.28
N LEU A 308 -27.37 16.19 -17.53
CA LEU A 308 -27.88 15.03 -16.79
C LEU A 308 -28.93 15.44 -15.75
N ILE A 309 -28.68 16.53 -15.02
CA ILE A 309 -29.61 17.06 -14.03
C ILE A 309 -30.90 17.55 -14.70
N GLU A 310 -30.80 18.24 -15.84
CA GLU A 310 -31.97 18.72 -16.57
C GLU A 310 -32.91 17.57 -16.97
N LYS A 311 -32.34 16.45 -17.44
CA LYS A 311 -33.11 15.22 -17.74
C LYS A 311 -33.85 14.69 -16.52
N ILE A 312 -33.24 14.72 -15.33
CA ILE A 312 -33.86 14.26 -14.07
C ILE A 312 -34.95 15.23 -13.60
N LEU A 313 -34.72 16.54 -13.71
CA LEU A 313 -35.67 17.57 -13.27
C LEU A 313 -36.95 17.55 -14.12
N ASN A 314 -36.80 17.35 -15.42
CA ASN A 314 -37.87 17.28 -16.42
C ASN A 314 -38.50 15.89 -16.53
N TYR A 315 -38.05 14.90 -15.75
CA TYR A 315 -38.67 13.59 -15.70
C TYR A 315 -40.06 13.68 -15.04
N GLU A 316 -41.10 13.65 -15.86
CA GLU A 316 -42.49 13.43 -15.45
C GLU A 316 -42.71 11.91 -15.43
N LYS A 317 -43.10 11.35 -14.28
CA LYS A 317 -43.52 9.94 -14.21
C LYS A 317 -44.72 9.77 -15.14
N GLN A 318 -44.51 9.16 -16.30
CA GLN A 318 -45.57 8.46 -17.04
C GLN A 318 -46.01 7.24 -16.26
#